data_AF-A0A523FDT7-F1
#
_entry.id   AF-A0A523FDT7-F1
#
_cell.length_a   1.000
_cell.length_b   1.000
_cell.length_c   1.000
_cell.angle_alpha   90.00
_cell.angle_beta   90.00
_cell.angle_gamma   90.00
#
_symmetry.space_group_name_H-M   'P 1'
#
loop_
_entity.id
_entity.type
_entity.pdbx_description
1 polymer ?
#
loop_
_entity_poly.entity_id
_entity_poly.type
_entity_poly.pdbx_seq_one_letter_code
_entity_poly.pdbx_strand_id
1 'polypeptide(L)'
;AGRAAILGEVFAVLNDPDLAALFGAHSRAEVAIAGRLATGAGVFAVSGRIDRIAITDKAVLIADYKTNRTVPARPEEVDPAYILQMALYRRLLTESLATSHSGRPLRALLIWTAGPQIMALPDALLDAALAARGLGDANAVTDA
;
A
#
# COMPACT_ATOMS: atom_id res chain seq x y z
N ALA A 1 -8.94 27.34 14.76
CA ALA A 1 -7.83 26.38 14.88
C ALA A 1 -7.86 25.29 13.79
N GLY A 2 -9.00 24.66 13.50
CA GLY A 2 -9.07 23.49 12.60
C GLY A 2 -8.64 23.70 11.13
N ARG A 3 -9.03 24.81 10.48
CA ARG A 3 -8.72 25.03 9.04
C ARG A 3 -7.22 25.17 8.74
N ALA A 4 -6.47 25.84 9.62
CA ALA A 4 -5.03 26.05 9.41
C ALA A 4 -4.22 24.76 9.63
N ALA A 5 -4.60 23.93 10.60
CA ALA A 5 -3.99 22.61 10.82
C ALA A 5 -4.24 21.67 9.64
N ILE A 6 -5.48 21.62 9.15
CA ILE A 6 -5.85 20.85 7.95
C ILE A 6 -5.04 21.28 6.72
N LEU A 7 -4.91 22.60 6.50
CA LEU A 7 -4.09 23.11 5.41
C LEU A 7 -2.62 22.74 5.57
N GLY A 8 -2.07 22.79 6.79
CA GLY A 8 -0.69 22.41 7.07
C GLY A 8 -0.38 20.95 6.73
N GLU A 9 -1.25 20.02 7.12
CA GLU A 9 -1.11 18.60 6.81
C GLU A 9 -1.30 18.31 5.31
N VAL A 10 -2.29 18.94 4.66
CA VAL A 10 -2.49 18.83 3.21
C VAL A 10 -1.27 19.34 2.44
N PHE A 11 -0.71 20.49 2.84
CA PHE A 11 0.50 21.01 2.20
C PHE A 11 1.73 20.17 2.52
N ALA A 12 1.85 19.58 3.71
CA ALA A 12 2.95 18.66 4.01
C ALA A 12 2.94 17.44 3.06
N VAL A 13 1.74 16.91 2.76
CA VAL A 13 1.54 15.83 1.78
C VAL A 13 1.84 16.29 0.35
N LEU A 14 1.28 17.43 -0.08
CA LEU A 14 1.48 17.93 -1.45
C LEU A 14 2.92 18.41 -1.70
N ASN A 15 3.65 18.78 -0.65
CA ASN A 15 5.04 19.21 -0.73
C ASN A 15 6.03 18.04 -0.63
N ASP A 16 5.61 16.84 -0.21
CA ASP A 16 6.39 15.63 -0.40
C ASP A 16 6.22 15.17 -1.86
N PRO A 17 7.25 15.26 -2.72
CA PRO A 17 7.10 14.99 -4.14
C PRO A 17 6.69 13.54 -4.43
N ASP A 18 7.04 12.60 -3.56
CA ASP A 18 6.65 11.20 -3.73
C ASP A 18 5.15 11.07 -3.41
N LEU A 19 4.68 11.64 -2.30
CA LEU A 19 3.26 11.59 -1.95
C LEU A 19 2.38 12.39 -2.92
N ALA A 20 2.87 13.53 -3.41
CA ALA A 20 2.21 14.32 -4.44
C ALA A 20 2.00 13.53 -5.74
N ALA A 21 2.88 12.57 -6.05
CA ALA A 21 2.73 11.71 -7.23
C ALA A 21 1.44 10.87 -7.19
N LEU A 22 0.92 10.52 -6.01
CA LEU A 22 -0.39 9.85 -5.86
C LEU A 22 -1.55 10.74 -6.30
N PHE A 23 -1.37 12.05 -6.39
CA PHE A 23 -2.40 13.00 -6.81
C PHE A 23 -2.10 13.63 -8.19
N GLY A 24 -0.97 13.27 -8.80
CA GLY A 24 -0.56 13.75 -10.12
C GLY A 24 -1.25 13.03 -11.27
N ALA A 25 -1.10 13.60 -12.48
CA ALA A 25 -1.72 13.10 -13.72
C ALA A 25 -1.25 11.70 -14.16
N HIS A 26 -0.11 11.25 -13.66
CA HIS A 26 0.44 9.92 -13.95
C HIS A 26 0.05 8.85 -12.93
N SER A 27 -0.69 9.22 -11.87
CA SER A 27 -1.28 8.24 -10.97
C SER A 27 -2.42 7.49 -11.63
N ARG A 28 -2.56 6.21 -11.30
CA ARG A 28 -3.67 5.37 -11.75
C ARG A 28 -4.59 5.12 -10.57
N ALA A 29 -5.87 5.37 -10.78
CA ALA A 29 -6.90 5.05 -9.81
C ALA A 29 -7.48 3.67 -10.10
N GLU A 30 -7.98 3.01 -9.06
CA GLU A 30 -8.87 1.86 -9.18
C GLU A 30 -8.27 0.70 -9.99
N VAL A 31 -7.00 0.38 -9.69
CA VAL A 31 -6.24 -0.63 -10.40
C VAL A 31 -6.63 -2.01 -9.89
N ALA A 32 -7.25 -2.81 -10.75
CA ALA A 32 -7.53 -4.22 -10.45
C ALA A 32 -6.22 -4.98 -10.27
N ILE A 33 -6.18 -5.85 -9.26
CA ILE A 33 -5.06 -6.74 -9.00
C ILE A 33 -5.57 -8.14 -8.72
N ALA A 34 -4.93 -9.12 -9.34
CA ALA A 34 -5.21 -10.53 -9.11
C ALA A 34 -3.92 -11.32 -9.21
N GLY A 35 -3.81 -12.38 -8.41
CA GLY A 35 -2.70 -13.31 -8.50
C GLY A 35 -2.87 -14.47 -7.53
N ARG A 36 -1.86 -15.33 -7.50
CA ARG A 36 -1.83 -16.53 -6.66
C ARG A 36 -0.63 -16.45 -5.73
N LEU A 37 -0.83 -16.78 -4.46
CA LEU A 37 0.23 -16.85 -3.46
C LEU A 37 0.30 -18.26 -2.90
N ALA A 38 1.50 -18.82 -2.82
CA ALA A 38 1.73 -20.10 -2.19
C ALA A 38 1.97 -19.91 -0.68
N THR A 39 1.56 -20.88 0.12
CA THR A 39 1.99 -21.07 1.51
C THR A 39 2.32 -22.55 1.72
N GLY A 40 2.87 -22.89 2.89
CA GLY A 40 3.03 -24.29 3.27
C GLY A 40 1.72 -25.10 3.30
N ALA A 41 0.56 -24.43 3.35
CA ALA A 41 -0.76 -25.07 3.36
C ALA A 41 -1.40 -25.19 1.95
N GLY A 42 -0.84 -24.56 0.91
CA GLY A 42 -1.37 -24.62 -0.45
C GLY A 42 -1.27 -23.30 -1.21
N VAL A 43 -1.94 -23.21 -2.36
CA VAL A 43 -1.96 -22.01 -3.21
C VAL A 43 -3.31 -21.31 -3.09
N PHE A 44 -3.28 -20.01 -2.83
CA PHE A 44 -4.46 -19.17 -2.59
C PHE A 44 -4.57 -18.11 -3.68
N ALA A 45 -5.78 -17.94 -4.21
CA ALA A 45 -6.07 -16.82 -5.10
C ALA A 45 -6.34 -15.56 -4.28
N VAL A 46 -5.75 -14.45 -4.71
CA VAL A 46 -5.98 -13.12 -4.16
C VAL A 46 -6.46 -12.25 -5.31
N SER A 47 -7.60 -11.59 -5.11
CA SER A 47 -8.11 -10.57 -6.02
C SER A 47 -8.53 -9.35 -5.23
N GLY A 48 -8.40 -8.19 -5.85
CA GLY A 48 -8.70 -6.92 -5.22
C GLY A 48 -8.57 -5.76 -6.17
N ARG A 49 -8.64 -4.57 -5.60
CA ARG A 49 -8.53 -3.32 -6.32
C ARG A 49 -7.77 -2.34 -5.44
N ILE A 50 -6.74 -1.74 -6.01
CA ILE A 50 -5.91 -0.75 -5.35
C ILE A 50 -6.46 0.62 -5.74
N ASP A 51 -6.88 1.41 -4.76
CA ASP A 51 -7.50 2.71 -5.03
C ASP A 51 -6.56 3.66 -5.78
N ARG A 52 -5.27 3.61 -5.47
CA ARG A 52 -4.26 4.46 -6.10
C ARG A 52 -2.91 3.78 -6.27
N ILE A 53 -2.32 3.93 -7.45
CA ILE A 53 -0.91 3.60 -7.73
C ILE A 53 -0.23 4.78 -8.37
N ALA A 54 0.99 5.11 -7.92
CA ALA A 54 1.88 6.03 -8.60
C ALA A 54 3.27 5.42 -8.74
N ILE A 55 3.91 5.67 -9.87
CA ILE A 55 5.28 5.23 -10.12
C ILE A 55 6.13 6.48 -10.28
N THR A 56 7.14 6.62 -9.44
CA THR A 56 8.14 7.67 -9.53
C THR A 56 9.48 7.06 -9.94
N ASP A 57 10.49 7.91 -10.18
CA ASP A 57 11.84 7.43 -10.42
C ASP A 57 12.45 6.73 -9.19
N LYS A 58 11.93 7.04 -7.99
CA LYS A 58 12.45 6.55 -6.71
C LYS A 58 11.70 5.35 -6.15
N ALA A 59 10.39 5.27 -6.36
CA ALA A 59 9.55 4.29 -5.71
C ALA A 59 8.28 3.99 -6.50
N VAL A 60 7.67 2.85 -6.20
CA VAL A 60 6.28 2.57 -6.54
C VAL A 60 5.45 2.79 -5.28
N LEU A 61 4.38 3.57 -5.39
CA LEU A 61 3.50 3.91 -4.28
C LEU A 61 2.15 3.26 -4.53
N ILE A 62 1.62 2.60 -3.50
CA ILE A 62 0.23 2.16 -3.47
C ILE A 62 -0.50 2.77 -2.30
N ALA A 63 -1.74 3.20 -2.51
CA ALA A 63 -2.56 3.76 -1.47
C ALA A 63 -4.00 3.27 -1.52
N ASP A 64 -4.62 3.21 -0.34
CA ASP A 64 -6.02 2.85 -0.12
C ASP A 64 -6.67 3.91 0.79
N TYR A 65 -7.89 4.33 0.48
CA TYR A 65 -8.62 5.36 1.21
C TYR A 65 -9.46 4.76 2.33
N LYS A 66 -9.29 5.28 3.55
CA LYS A 66 -10.02 4.85 4.74
C LYS A 66 -10.91 5.96 5.27
N THR A 67 -12.19 5.66 5.42
CA THR A 67 -13.23 6.59 5.90
C THR A 67 -13.57 6.42 7.38
N ASN A 68 -12.75 5.68 8.13
CA ASN A 68 -12.97 5.43 9.56
C ASN A 68 -13.03 6.76 10.32
N ARG A 69 -13.94 6.86 11.28
CA ARG A 69 -14.12 8.09 12.10
C ARG A 69 -12.93 8.34 13.04
N THR A 70 -12.33 7.28 13.54
CA THR A 70 -11.14 7.33 14.39
C THR A 70 -9.94 6.94 13.55
N VAL A 71 -8.97 7.86 13.44
CA VAL A 71 -7.71 7.62 12.76
C VAL A 71 -6.69 7.14 13.79
N PRO A 72 -6.05 5.97 13.60
CA PRO A 72 -4.97 5.53 14.49
C PRO A 72 -3.81 6.52 14.50
N ALA A 73 -3.16 6.68 15.65
CA ALA A 73 -2.03 7.59 15.77
C ALA A 73 -0.76 7.00 15.15
N ARG A 74 -0.64 5.67 15.14
CA ARG A 74 0.54 4.96 14.65
C ARG A 74 0.18 3.78 13.74
N PRO A 75 1.07 3.39 12.80
CA PRO A 75 0.83 2.24 11.92
C PRO A 75 0.52 0.94 12.65
N GLU A 76 1.10 0.70 13.82
CA GLU A 76 0.91 -0.53 14.60
C GLU A 76 -0.49 -0.64 15.23
N GLU A 77 -1.24 0.46 15.26
CA GLU A 77 -2.61 0.55 15.79
C GLU A 77 -3.68 0.43 14.69
N VAL A 78 -3.25 0.34 13.42
CA VAL A 78 -4.15 0.12 12.29
C VAL A 78 -4.78 -1.26 12.39
N ASP A 79 -6.04 -1.36 11.96
CA ASP A 79 -6.74 -2.64 11.86
C ASP A 79 -5.87 -3.67 11.11
N PRO A 80 -5.55 -4.83 11.72
CA PRO A 80 -4.75 -5.87 11.09
C PRO A 80 -5.28 -6.32 9.73
N ALA A 81 -6.58 -6.19 9.46
CA ALA A 81 -7.17 -6.49 8.16
C ALA A 81 -6.65 -5.55 7.06
N TYR A 82 -6.50 -4.26 7.36
CA TYR A 82 -5.94 -3.29 6.40
C TYR A 82 -4.45 -3.51 6.18
N ILE A 83 -3.71 -3.83 7.24
CA ILE A 83 -2.29 -4.19 7.13
C ILE A 83 -2.12 -5.41 6.22
N LEU A 84 -2.88 -6.48 6.47
CA LEU A 84 -2.82 -7.69 5.65
C LEU A 84 -3.21 -7.42 4.19
N GLN A 85 -4.27 -6.64 3.95
CA GLN A 85 -4.70 -6.25 2.60
C GLN A 85 -3.55 -5.57 1.85
N MET A 86 -2.95 -4.54 2.45
CA MET A 86 -1.86 -3.79 1.83
C MET A 86 -0.61 -4.66 1.63
N ALA A 87 -0.34 -5.58 2.55
CA ALA A 87 0.78 -6.51 2.43
C ALA A 87 0.61 -7.49 1.26
N LEU A 88 -0.61 -8.00 1.06
CA LEU A 88 -0.95 -8.85 -0.08
C LEU A 88 -0.83 -8.09 -1.41
N TYR A 89 -1.33 -6.86 -1.48
CA TYR A 89 -1.21 -6.03 -2.68
C TYR A 89 0.25 -5.72 -3.01
N ARG A 90 1.05 -5.33 -2.01
CA ARG A 90 2.48 -5.13 -2.19
C ARG A 90 3.15 -6.41 -2.71
N ARG A 91 2.85 -7.57 -2.12
CA ARG A 91 3.45 -8.84 -2.56
C ARG A 91 3.16 -9.15 -4.02
N LEU A 92 1.89 -9.07 -4.43
CA LEU A 92 1.48 -9.34 -5.82
C LEU A 92 2.11 -8.36 -6.82
N LEU A 93 2.20 -7.07 -6.45
CA LEU A 93 2.82 -6.08 -7.31
C LEU A 93 4.33 -6.24 -7.41
N THR A 94 5.02 -6.58 -6.31
CA THR A 94 6.47 -6.82 -6.36
C THR A 94 6.81 -7.89 -7.40
N GLU A 95 6.04 -8.99 -7.45
CA GLU A 95 6.22 -10.04 -8.46
C GLU A 95 5.97 -9.51 -9.88
N SER A 96 4.84 -8.81 -10.10
CA SER A 96 4.49 -8.28 -11.43
C SER A 96 5.45 -7.20 -11.92
N LEU A 97 5.99 -6.37 -11.02
CA LEU A 97 6.84 -5.23 -11.33
C LEU A 97 8.32 -5.59 -11.41
N ALA A 98 8.74 -6.75 -10.90
CA ALA A 98 10.13 -7.22 -10.93
C ALA A 98 10.74 -7.19 -12.33
N THR A 99 9.93 -7.36 -13.38
CA THR A 99 10.37 -7.33 -14.78
C THR A 99 10.49 -5.92 -15.37
N SER A 100 9.63 -4.98 -14.97
CA SER A 100 9.48 -3.67 -15.64
C SER A 100 9.99 -2.48 -14.82
N HIS A 101 10.12 -2.63 -13.49
CA HIS A 101 10.49 -1.56 -12.56
C HIS A 101 11.49 -2.06 -11.51
N SER A 102 12.43 -2.91 -11.92
CA SER A 102 13.43 -3.50 -11.03
C SER A 102 14.21 -2.41 -10.26
N GLY A 103 14.39 -2.63 -8.96
CA GLY A 103 15.16 -1.74 -8.08
C GLY A 103 14.38 -0.58 -7.44
N ARG A 104 13.08 -0.40 -7.73
CA ARG A 104 12.25 0.59 -7.04
C ARG A 104 11.57 -0.02 -5.82
N PRO A 105 11.77 0.49 -4.58
CA PRO A 105 11.01 0.05 -3.43
C PRO A 105 9.51 0.32 -3.62
N LEU A 106 8.68 -0.60 -3.13
CA LEU A 106 7.23 -0.45 -3.11
C LEU A 106 6.78 0.01 -1.73
N ARG A 107 6.24 1.23 -1.63
CA ARG A 107 5.72 1.81 -0.39
C ARG A 107 4.20 1.71 -0.36
N ALA A 108 3.66 1.18 0.73
CA ALA A 108 2.22 1.11 0.95
C ALA A 108 1.76 2.20 1.91
N LEU A 109 0.65 2.85 1.58
CA LEU A 109 0.11 3.97 2.34
C LEU A 109 -1.39 3.81 2.58
N LEU A 110 -1.87 4.35 3.69
CA LEU A 110 -3.28 4.57 3.95
C LEU A 110 -3.58 6.07 3.95
N ILE A 111 -4.61 6.46 3.21
CA ILE A 111 -5.08 7.84 3.17
C ILE A 111 -6.37 7.91 3.98
N TRP A 112 -6.31 8.54 5.15
CA TRP A 112 -7.48 8.73 5.99
C TRP A 112 -8.26 9.94 5.49
N THR A 113 -9.59 9.86 5.45
CA THR A 113 -10.43 10.99 4.98
C THR A 113 -11.13 11.72 6.12
N ALA A 114 -11.18 11.13 7.32
CA ALA A 114 -11.67 11.80 8.53
C ALA A 114 -10.71 12.89 9.05
N GLY A 115 -9.46 12.90 8.57
CA GLY A 115 -8.47 13.95 8.79
C GLY A 115 -7.44 13.95 7.64
N PRO A 116 -6.59 14.97 7.49
CA PRO A 116 -5.62 15.07 6.40
C PRO A 116 -4.37 14.19 6.59
N GLN A 117 -4.56 12.99 7.11
CA GLN A 117 -3.46 12.11 7.49
C GLN A 117 -3.18 11.06 6.41
N ILE A 118 -1.93 11.04 5.94
CA ILE A 118 -1.38 9.92 5.18
C ILE A 118 -0.46 9.14 6.11
N MET A 119 -0.67 7.83 6.16
CA MET A 119 0.10 6.92 6.99
C MET A 119 0.87 5.95 6.10
N ALA A 120 2.20 6.06 6.10
CA ALA A 120 3.04 5.04 5.49
C ALA A 120 3.07 3.79 6.40
N LEU A 121 2.92 2.62 5.79
CA LEU A 121 3.01 1.35 6.48
C LEU A 121 4.45 0.82 6.40
N PRO A 122 5.14 0.61 7.53
CA PRO A 122 6.51 0.09 7.52
C PRO A 122 6.60 -1.30 6.88
N ASP A 123 7.67 -1.56 6.15
CA ASP A 123 7.84 -2.84 5.45
C ASP A 123 7.80 -4.03 6.41
N ALA A 124 8.46 -3.90 7.57
CA ALA A 124 8.46 -4.93 8.60
C ALA A 124 7.06 -5.26 9.13
N LEU A 125 6.16 -4.27 9.19
CA LEU A 125 4.78 -4.48 9.66
C LEU A 125 3.99 -5.30 8.63
N LEU A 126 4.18 -5.00 7.35
CA LEU A 126 3.56 -5.72 6.24
C LEU A 126 4.14 -7.14 6.11
N ASP A 127 5.45 -7.30 6.27
CA ASP A 127 6.12 -8.61 6.25
C ASP A 127 5.62 -9.49 7.40
N ALA A 128 5.52 -8.94 8.62
CA ALA A 128 4.98 -9.64 9.77
C ALA A 128 3.53 -10.10 9.55
N ALA A 129 2.70 -9.28 8.89
CA ALA A 129 1.32 -9.66 8.58
C ALA A 129 1.23 -10.83 7.58
N LEU A 130 2.13 -10.89 6.60
CA LEU A 130 2.25 -12.03 5.69
C LEU A 130 2.77 -13.27 6.41
N ALA A 131 3.83 -13.13 7.21
CA ALA A 131 4.42 -14.23 7.98
C ALA A 131 3.38 -14.88 8.92
N ALA A 132 2.54 -14.08 9.59
CA ALA A 132 1.44 -14.57 10.42
C ALA A 132 0.39 -15.41 9.67
N ARG A 133 0.34 -15.32 8.33
CA ARG A 133 -0.50 -16.13 7.44
C ARG A 133 0.27 -17.24 6.71
N GLY A 134 1.54 -17.47 7.07
CA GLY A 134 2.40 -18.45 6.41
C GLY A 134 2.88 -18.02 5.02
N LEU A 135 2.87 -16.70 4.72
CA LEU A 135 3.26 -16.10 3.44
C LEU A 135 4.66 -15.45 3.48
N GLY A 136 5.46 -15.70 4.52
CA GLY A 136 6.73 -15.01 4.77
C GLY A 136 7.77 -15.16 3.66
N ASP A 137 7.93 -16.35 3.08
CA ASP A 137 9.04 -16.66 2.15
C ASP A 137 8.64 -17.58 0.98
N ALA A 138 7.35 -17.68 0.65
CA ALA A 138 6.91 -18.58 -0.40
C ALA A 138 7.13 -17.96 -1.79
N ASN A 139 7.94 -18.60 -2.64
CA ASN A 139 8.03 -18.27 -4.07
C ASN A 139 6.61 -18.25 -4.67
N ALA A 140 6.20 -17.12 -5.24
CA ALA A 140 4.95 -17.05 -5.97
C ALA A 140 5.01 -18.05 -7.14
N VAL A 141 4.06 -18.98 -7.18
CA VAL A 141 3.90 -19.85 -8.35
C VAL A 141 3.32 -18.99 -9.46
N THR A 142 4.16 -18.61 -10.40
CA THR A 142 3.75 -17.91 -11.63
C THR A 142 3.36 -18.98 -12.64
N ASP A 143 2.16 -18.91 -13.22
CA ASP A 143 1.78 -19.76 -14.35
C ASP A 143 2.67 -19.43 -15.57
N ALA A 144 3.04 -20.49 -16.29
CA ALA A 144 3.80 -20.47 -17.54
C ALA A 144 3.02 -19.82 -18.71
#